data_AF-A0A401WYM1-F1
#
_entry.id   AF-A0A401WYM1-F1
#
_cell.length_a   1.000
_cell.length_b   1.000
_cell.length_c   1.000
_cell.angle_alpha   90.00
_cell.angle_beta   90.00
_cell.angle_gamma   90.00
#
_symmetry.space_group_name_H-M   'P 1'
#
loop_
_entity.id
_entity.type
_entity.pdbx_description
1 polymer ?
#
loop_
_entity_poly.entity_id
_entity_poly.type
_entity_poly.pdbx_seq_one_letter_code
_entity_poly.pdbx_strand_id
1 'polypeptide(L)' 'MAENSSIQWTDHTFNPWIGCTKISPACDNCYAELFNIFLALKDEDFWFPR' A
#
# COMPACT_ATOMS: atom_id res chain seq x y z
N MET A 1 -1.01 -3.96 -9.66
CA MET A 1 -1.57 -2.67 -10.11
C MET A 1 -1.70 -2.69 -11.62
N ALA A 2 -2.78 -2.12 -12.13
CA ALA A 2 -3.49 -2.58 -13.33
C ALA A 2 -2.69 -2.48 -14.64
N GLU A 3 -2.91 -3.48 -15.50
CA GLU A 3 -2.45 -3.51 -16.91
C GLU A 3 -3.16 -2.45 -17.77
N ASN A 4 -4.32 -1.96 -17.36
CA ASN A 4 -5.09 -0.92 -18.06
C ASN A 4 -5.41 0.20 -17.07
N SER A 5 -4.55 1.22 -17.02
CA SER A 5 -4.75 2.39 -16.17
C SER A 5 -5.99 3.18 -16.63
N SER A 6 -6.75 3.71 -15.68
CA SER A 6 -7.91 4.57 -15.95
C SER A 6 -7.53 6.01 -16.28
N ILE A 7 -6.25 6.34 -16.19
CA ILE A 7 -5.71 7.67 -16.47
C ILE A 7 -5.42 7.74 -17.97
N GLN A 8 -6.14 8.62 -18.67
CA GLN A 8 -6.21 8.66 -20.14
C GLN A 8 -4.88 8.71 -20.89
N TRP A 9 -3.80 9.18 -20.26
CA TRP A 9 -2.48 9.38 -20.87
C TRP A 9 -1.42 8.36 -20.42
N THR A 10 -1.78 7.38 -19.59
CA THR A 10 -0.86 6.33 -19.11
C THR A 10 -1.49 4.96 -19.29
N ASP A 11 -0.74 4.01 -19.84
CA ASP A 11 -1.19 2.64 -19.98
C ASP A 11 -1.04 1.85 -18.66
N HIS A 12 0.04 2.12 -17.92
CA HIS A 12 0.38 1.40 -16.70
C HIS A 12 0.76 2.33 -15.55
N THR A 13 0.29 1.98 -14.35
CA THR A 13 0.69 2.64 -13.11
C THR A 13 1.55 1.69 -12.29
N PHE A 14 2.75 2.14 -11.91
CA PHE A 14 3.64 1.37 -11.05
C PHE A 14 3.74 2.04 -9.67
N ASN A 15 3.35 1.30 -8.62
CA ASN A 15 3.63 1.65 -7.24
C ASN A 15 4.66 0.63 -6.72
N PRO A 16 5.92 1.03 -6.49
CA PRO A 16 6.94 0.14 -5.95
C PRO A 16 6.72 -0.21 -4.47
N TRP A 17 5.67 0.30 -3.84
CA TRP A 17 5.34 0.07 -2.44
C TRP A 17 4.13 -0.85 -2.28
N ILE A 18 4.17 -1.73 -1.28
CA ILE A 18 3.09 -2.66 -0.94
C ILE A 18 2.74 -2.46 0.54
N GLY A 19 1.47 -2.17 0.82
CA GLY A 19 0.98 -1.90 2.19
C GLY A 19 1.40 -0.52 2.74
N CYS A 20 0.88 -0.15 3.90
CA CYS A 20 1.19 1.12 4.57
C CYS A 20 0.86 1.05 6.06
N THR A 21 1.63 1.75 6.90
CA THR A 21 1.34 1.88 8.34
C THR A 21 0.13 2.78 8.57
N LYS A 22 -0.83 2.30 9.36
CA LYS A 22 -2.02 3.07 9.74
C LYS A 22 -1.67 4.11 10.81
N ILE A 23 -1.69 5.39 10.43
CA ILE A 23 -1.30 6.50 11.31
C ILE A 23 -2.52 7.26 11.86
N SER A 24 -3.68 7.17 11.20
CA SER A 24 -4.86 7.94 11.58
C SER A 24 -6.17 7.20 11.23
N PRO A 25 -7.32 7.64 11.79
CA PRO A 25 -8.65 7.11 11.43
C PRO A 25 -9.00 7.31 9.94
N ALA A 26 -8.33 8.23 9.24
CA ALA A 26 -8.57 8.43 7.80
C ALA A 26 -8.16 7.22 6.95
N CYS A 27 -7.38 6.29 7.51
CA CYS A 27 -6.93 5.08 6.81
C CYS A 27 -8.01 3.98 6.70
N ASP A 28 -9.15 4.11 7.40
CA ASP A 28 -10.18 3.05 7.56
C ASP A 28 -10.83 2.55 6.26
N ASN A 29 -10.53 3.16 5.10
CA ASN A 29 -10.99 2.71 3.78
C ASN A 29 -9.88 2.81 2.72
N CYS A 30 -8.61 2.75 3.13
CA CYS A 30 -7.49 2.81 2.19
C CYS A 30 -7.40 1.53 1.37
N TYR A 31 -7.28 1.65 0.04
CA TYR A 31 -7.11 0.50 -0.86
C TYR A 31 -5.88 -0.36 -0.51
N ALA A 32 -4.89 0.22 0.17
CA ALA A 32 -3.68 -0.44 0.59
C ALA A 32 -3.86 -1.31 1.84
N GLU A 33 -4.97 -1.19 2.59
CA GLU A 33 -5.22 -2.02 3.78
C GLU A 33 -5.32 -3.51 3.43
N LEU A 34 -5.88 -3.86 2.27
CA LEU A 34 -6.00 -5.25 1.81
C LEU A 34 -4.63 -5.92 1.57
N PHE A 35 -3.63 -5.12 1.19
CA PHE A 35 -2.27 -5.60 0.95
C PHE A 35 -1.40 -5.47 2.21
N ASN A 36 -1.99 -5.03 3.32
CA ASN A 36 -1.31 -4.81 4.59
C ASN A 36 -1.19 -6.08 5.45
N ILE A 37 -1.42 -7.26 4.86
CA ILE A 37 -1.27 -8.57 5.51
C ILE A 37 0.11 -8.75 6.16
N PHE A 38 1.15 -8.08 5.65
CA PHE A 38 2.48 -8.08 6.27
C PHE A 38 2.52 -7.42 7.65
N LEU A 39 1.72 -6.37 7.92
CA LEU A 39 1.62 -5.74 9.25
C LEU A 39 0.70 -6.52 10.21
N ALA A 40 -0.23 -7.33 9.70
CA ALA A 40 -1.07 -8.18 10.55
C ALA A 40 -0.31 -9.36 11.17
N LEU A 41 0.89 -9.69 10.66
CA LEU A 41 1.71 -10.82 11.12
C LEU A 41 3.09 -10.38 11.66
N LYS A 42 3.40 -9.08 11.67
CA LYS A 42 4.67 -8.57 12.18
C LYS A 42 4.47 -7.30 13.00
N ASP A 43 4.26 -7.51 14.28
CA ASP A 43 5.09 -6.79 15.24
C ASP A 43 6.57 -6.93 14.78
N GLU A 44 7.30 -5.82 14.80
CA GLU A 44 8.75 -5.68 14.56
C GLU A 44 9.26 -5.71 13.08
N ASP A 45 9.65 -4.50 12.63
CA ASP A 45 10.98 -4.19 12.07
C ASP A 45 11.50 -4.95 10.85
N PHE A 46 11.27 -4.42 9.63
CA PHE A 46 12.09 -4.82 8.48
C PHE A 46 12.58 -3.70 7.55
N TRP A 47 11.93 -2.53 7.50
CA TRP A 47 12.29 -1.52 6.47
C TRP A 47 12.77 -0.16 6.99
N PHE A 48 12.48 0.21 8.24
CA PHE A 48 13.00 1.43 8.85
C PHE A 48 13.62 1.10 10.20
N PRO A 49 14.95 0.98 10.31
CA PRO A 49 15.57 1.04 11.62
C PRO A 49 15.35 2.45 12.15
N ARG A 50 14.83 2.55 13.37
CA ARG A 50 15.15 3.73 14.17
C ARG A 50 16.62 3.65 14.57
#